data_AF-A0A0T5P507-F1
#
_entry.id   AF-A0A0T5P507-F1
#
_cell.length_a   1.000
_cell.length_b   1.000
_cell.length_c   1.000
_cell.angle_alpha   90.00
_cell.angle_beta   90.00
_cell.angle_gamma   90.00
#
_symmetry.space_group_name_H-M   'P 1'
#
loop_
_entity.id
_entity.type
_entity.pdbx_description
1 polymer ?
#
loop_
_entity_poly.entity_id
_entity_poly.type
_entity_poly.pdbx_seq_one_letter_code
_entity_poly.pdbx_strand_id
1 'polypeptide(L)'
;MRQKTITPAVVAFLTMTGISSATAGTLSPMEQAQAFATCAGRLQALATRQGAVHDPQSLETRQKQYGFEDLLDALLPHVSETGIDASATKRWRAYGWTEIAGLLSRAQYHQDDHRARSARADMARRIDTCTRMIL
;
A
#
# COMPACT_ATOMS: atom_id res chain seq x y z
N MET A 1 -56.46 -47.40 3.61
CA MET A 1 -55.65 -46.22 4.02
C MET A 1 -54.20 -46.48 3.62
N ARG A 2 -53.53 -45.47 3.07
CA ARG A 2 -52.35 -45.54 2.18
C ARG A 2 -51.09 -46.10 2.86
N GLN A 3 -50.46 -47.10 2.24
CA GLN A 3 -49.07 -47.48 2.47
C GLN A 3 -48.15 -46.38 1.89
N LYS A 4 -47.17 -45.93 2.68
CA LYS A 4 -46.12 -45.01 2.21
C LYS A 4 -44.76 -45.66 2.46
N THR A 5 -44.22 -46.25 1.41
CA THR A 5 -42.83 -46.69 1.29
C THR A 5 -41.91 -45.48 1.33
N ILE A 6 -40.89 -45.51 2.18
CA ILE A 6 -39.84 -44.48 2.24
C ILE A 6 -38.56 -45.11 1.66
N THR A 7 -38.20 -44.69 0.47
CA THR A 7 -36.96 -45.03 -0.23
C THR A 7 -35.85 -44.06 0.20
N PRO A 8 -34.61 -44.53 0.46
CA PRO A 8 -33.52 -43.68 0.90
C PRO A 8 -32.89 -42.94 -0.29
N ALA A 9 -32.87 -41.60 -0.25
CA ALA A 9 -32.11 -40.79 -1.21
C ALA A 9 -30.77 -40.40 -0.57
N VAL A 10 -29.71 -41.05 -1.04
CA VAL A 10 -28.32 -40.65 -0.81
C VAL A 10 -28.11 -39.31 -1.52
N VAL A 11 -28.02 -38.22 -0.76
CA VAL A 11 -27.63 -36.91 -1.28
C VAL A 11 -26.11 -36.86 -1.30
N ALA A 12 -25.53 -37.07 -2.48
CA ALA A 12 -24.11 -36.92 -2.73
C ALA A 12 -23.72 -35.43 -2.62
N PHE A 13 -22.78 -35.17 -1.72
CA PHE A 13 -22.11 -33.90 -1.48
C PHE A 13 -21.24 -33.53 -2.70
N LEU A 14 -21.54 -32.43 -3.39
CA LEU A 14 -20.66 -31.81 -4.38
C LEU A 14 -20.43 -30.36 -3.98
N THR A 15 -19.55 -30.16 -3.00
CA THR A 15 -19.01 -28.84 -2.67
C THR A 15 -17.99 -28.46 -3.74
N MET A 16 -18.46 -27.71 -4.71
CA MET A 16 -17.65 -27.08 -5.74
C MET A 16 -16.88 -25.92 -5.09
N THR A 17 -15.73 -26.23 -4.48
CA THR A 17 -14.78 -25.22 -4.00
C THR A 17 -14.10 -24.58 -5.21
N GLY A 18 -14.66 -23.46 -5.68
CA GLY A 18 -14.01 -22.60 -6.65
C GLY A 18 -12.74 -22.01 -6.05
N ILE A 19 -11.59 -22.52 -6.48
CA ILE A 19 -10.29 -21.90 -6.21
C ILE A 19 -10.23 -20.66 -7.09
N SER A 20 -10.63 -19.51 -6.53
CA SER A 20 -10.33 -18.22 -7.12
C SER A 20 -8.84 -17.95 -6.98
N SER A 21 -8.06 -18.41 -7.95
CA SER A 21 -6.68 -17.97 -8.12
C SER A 21 -6.72 -16.49 -8.48
N ALA A 22 -6.53 -15.62 -7.48
CA ALA A 22 -6.13 -14.25 -7.74
C ALA A 22 -4.79 -14.32 -8.48
N THR A 23 -4.78 -14.00 -9.77
CA THR A 23 -3.55 -13.86 -10.53
C THR A 23 -2.78 -12.70 -9.92
N ALA A 24 -1.77 -13.01 -9.10
CA ALA A 24 -0.69 -12.10 -8.78
C ALA A 24 0.09 -11.85 -10.08
N GLY A 25 -0.45 -11.01 -10.97
CA GLY A 25 0.28 -10.54 -12.14
C GLY A 25 1.51 -9.79 -11.68
N THR A 26 2.68 -10.12 -12.23
CA THR A 26 3.88 -9.31 -12.03
C THR A 26 3.59 -7.89 -12.48
N LEU A 27 3.70 -6.92 -11.56
CA LEU A 27 3.54 -5.51 -11.89
C LEU A 27 4.45 -5.14 -13.07
N SER A 28 3.92 -4.38 -14.03
CA SER A 28 4.74 -3.79 -15.08
C SER A 28 5.82 -2.86 -14.49
N PRO A 29 6.95 -2.62 -15.19
CA PRO A 29 7.97 -1.68 -14.72
C PRO A 29 7.40 -0.30 -14.36
N MET A 30 6.39 0.16 -15.11
CA MET A 30 5.68 1.40 -14.81
C MET A 30 4.93 1.33 -13.46
N GLU A 31 4.16 0.28 -13.22
CA GLU A 31 3.41 0.11 -11.97
C GLU A 31 4.35 0.00 -10.77
N GLN A 32 5.48 -0.68 -10.94
CA GLN A 32 6.54 -0.75 -9.93
C GLN A 32 7.13 0.63 -9.65
N ALA A 33 7.51 1.39 -10.69
CA ALA A 33 8.06 2.72 -10.53
C ALA A 33 7.08 3.69 -9.86
N GLN A 34 5.79 3.62 -10.20
CA GLN A 34 4.75 4.40 -9.54
C GLN A 34 4.61 4.01 -8.06
N ALA A 35 4.61 2.72 -7.74
CA ALA A 35 4.52 2.25 -6.37
C ALA A 35 5.73 2.70 -5.54
N PHE A 36 6.95 2.54 -6.07
CA PHE A 36 8.18 2.95 -5.39
C PHE A 36 8.27 4.45 -5.19
N ALA A 37 7.97 5.25 -6.22
CA ALA A 37 7.93 6.71 -6.09
C ALA A 37 6.91 7.18 -5.04
N THR A 38 5.72 6.57 -5.03
CA THR A 38 4.67 6.88 -4.05
C THR A 38 5.13 6.51 -2.63
N CYS A 39 5.71 5.32 -2.45
CA CYS A 39 6.21 4.86 -1.15
C CYS A 39 7.38 5.69 -0.64
N ALA A 40 8.31 6.08 -1.50
CA ALA A 40 9.37 7.04 -1.17
C ALA A 40 8.76 8.34 -0.63
N GLY A 41 7.79 8.94 -1.33
CA GLY A 41 7.13 10.17 -0.88
C GLY A 41 6.41 10.04 0.46
N ARG A 42 5.69 8.93 0.68
CA ARG A 42 4.99 8.65 1.95
C ARG A 42 5.96 8.57 3.13
N LEU A 43 7.05 7.81 2.97
CA LEU A 43 8.07 7.64 4.00
C LEU A 43 8.87 8.93 4.23
N GLN A 44 9.14 9.71 3.18
CA GLN A 44 9.82 11.00 3.29
C GLN A 44 9.02 11.98 4.15
N ALA A 45 7.69 12.03 3.98
CA ALA A 45 6.80 12.87 4.80
C ALA A 45 6.79 12.42 6.27
N LEU A 46 6.69 11.10 6.52
CA LEU A 46 6.73 10.54 7.87
C LEU A 46 8.06 10.83 8.56
N ALA A 47 9.19 10.53 7.91
CA ALA A 47 10.53 10.74 8.46
C ALA A 47 10.79 12.23 8.74
N THR A 48 10.27 13.13 7.91
CA THR A 48 10.36 14.58 8.14
C THR A 48 9.64 14.97 9.43
N ARG A 49 8.40 14.50 9.62
CA ARG A 49 7.68 14.79 10.86
C ARG A 49 8.34 14.17 12.08
N GLN A 50 8.78 12.92 11.99
CA GLN A 50 9.50 12.23 13.07
C GLN A 50 10.76 13.00 13.46
N GLY A 51 11.55 13.44 12.48
CA GLY A 51 12.74 14.25 12.71
C GLY A 51 12.42 15.58 13.39
N ALA A 52 11.34 16.26 12.99
CA ALA A 52 10.91 17.52 13.59
C ALA A 52 10.49 17.40 15.07
N VAL A 53 10.14 16.20 15.53
CA VAL A 53 9.82 15.91 16.93
C VAL A 53 10.89 15.07 17.63
N HIS A 54 12.08 14.93 17.02
CA HIS A 54 13.19 14.13 17.53
C HIS A 54 12.83 12.67 17.84
N ASP A 55 11.89 12.08 17.09
CA ASP A 55 11.56 10.67 17.20
C ASP A 55 12.74 9.82 16.65
N PRO A 56 13.30 8.88 17.43
CA PRO A 56 14.42 8.04 17.01
C PRO A 56 14.09 7.17 15.79
N GLN A 57 12.81 6.89 15.52
CA GLN A 57 12.37 6.14 14.34
C GLN A 57 12.61 6.90 13.02
N SER A 58 12.88 8.21 13.08
CA SER A 58 13.14 9.04 11.90
C SER A 58 14.27 8.51 11.02
N LEU A 59 15.33 7.96 11.63
CA LEU A 59 16.48 7.41 10.91
C LEU A 59 16.11 6.16 10.12
N GLU A 60 15.42 5.21 10.77
CA GLU A 60 14.99 3.97 10.13
C GLU A 60 13.98 4.25 9.00
N THR A 61 13.00 5.13 9.24
CA THR A 61 12.03 5.53 8.20
C THR A 61 12.73 6.17 7.01
N ARG A 62 13.75 7.00 7.26
CA ARG A 62 14.54 7.63 6.19
C ARG A 62 15.37 6.62 5.40
N GLN A 63 15.93 5.62 6.07
CA GLN A 63 16.65 4.55 5.38
C GLN A 63 15.72 3.74 4.46
N LYS A 64 14.50 3.43 4.92
CA LYS A 64 13.48 2.78 4.07
C LYS A 64 13.06 3.66 2.90
N GLN A 65 12.93 4.98 3.11
CA GLN A 65 12.67 5.93 2.03
C GLN A 65 13.77 5.88 0.96
N TYR A 66 15.04 5.90 1.35
CA TYR A 66 16.15 5.81 0.39
C TYR A 66 16.15 4.47 -0.36
N GLY A 67 15.83 3.36 0.31
CA GLY A 67 15.70 2.06 -0.38
C GLY A 67 14.68 2.08 -1.52
N PHE A 68 13.56 2.80 -1.37
CA PHE A 68 12.60 2.98 -2.47
C PHE A 68 13.11 3.90 -3.58
N GLU A 69 13.94 4.90 -3.25
CA GLU A 69 14.55 5.78 -4.25
C GLU A 69 15.60 5.02 -5.07
N ASP A 70 16.41 4.20 -4.42
CA ASP A 70 17.38 3.34 -5.10
C ASP A 70 16.70 2.35 -6.06
N LEU A 71 15.60 1.72 -5.62
CA LEU A 71 14.81 0.82 -6.47
C LEU A 71 14.14 1.55 -7.64
N LEU A 72 13.65 2.77 -7.42
CA LEU A 72 13.09 3.59 -8.48
C LEU A 72 14.16 3.96 -9.51
N ASP A 73 15.33 4.42 -9.05
CA ASP A 73 16.43 4.82 -9.92
C ASP A 73 16.94 3.65 -10.76
N ALA A 74 16.96 2.43 -10.21
CA ALA A 74 17.26 1.22 -10.95
C ALA A 74 16.21 0.89 -12.04
N LEU A 75 14.94 1.24 -11.84
CA LEU A 75 13.85 1.01 -12.80
C LEU A 75 13.76 2.07 -13.89
N LEU A 76 14.21 3.30 -13.63
CA LEU A 76 14.05 4.44 -14.55
C LEU A 76 14.52 4.16 -15.99
N PRO A 77 15.65 3.48 -16.25
CA PRO A 77 16.07 3.15 -17.62
C PRO A 77 15.01 2.34 -18.37
N HIS A 78 14.44 1.31 -17.74
CA HIS A 78 13.42 0.44 -18.33
C HIS A 78 12.07 1.15 -18.52
N VAL A 79 11.78 2.14 -17.70
CA VAL A 79 10.55 2.94 -17.79
C VAL A 79 10.65 3.98 -18.90
N SER A 80 11.83 4.54 -19.15
CA SER A 80 12.06 5.52 -20.22
C SER A 80 11.80 4.95 -21.62
N GLU A 81 12.09 3.65 -21.83
CA GLU A 81 11.80 2.91 -23.07
C GLU A 81 10.29 2.82 -23.37
N THR A 82 9.44 2.98 -22.34
CA THR A 82 7.97 2.97 -22.46
C THR A 82 7.36 4.34 -22.73
N GLY A 83 8.18 5.39 -22.89
CA GLY A 83 7.73 6.74 -23.25
C GLY A 83 7.19 7.58 -22.08
N ILE A 84 7.51 7.21 -20.84
CA ILE A 84 7.07 7.96 -19.66
C ILE A 84 7.98 9.16 -19.42
N ASP A 85 7.34 10.33 -19.25
CA ASP A 85 7.99 11.56 -18.84
C ASP A 85 8.56 11.42 -17.43
N ALA A 86 9.85 11.76 -17.25
CA ALA A 86 10.51 11.83 -15.95
C ALA A 86 9.73 12.67 -14.92
N SER A 87 8.89 13.62 -15.36
CA SER A 87 7.99 14.39 -14.49
C SER A 87 6.95 13.53 -13.75
N ALA A 88 6.57 12.36 -14.29
CA ALA A 88 5.60 11.47 -13.69
C ALA A 88 6.07 10.95 -12.33
N THR A 89 7.36 10.61 -12.20
CA THR A 89 7.94 10.12 -10.94
C THR A 89 7.91 11.17 -9.84
N LYS A 90 8.23 12.42 -10.18
CA LYS A 90 8.13 13.56 -9.27
C LYS A 90 6.69 13.75 -8.79
N ARG A 91 5.71 13.65 -9.69
CA ARG A 91 4.29 13.75 -9.36
C ARG A 91 3.82 12.63 -8.44
N TRP A 92 4.24 11.38 -8.68
CA TRP A 92 3.88 10.25 -7.80
C TRP A 92 4.51 10.38 -6.41
N ARG A 93 5.76 10.83 -6.32
CA ARG A 93 6.41 11.13 -5.04
C ARG A 93 5.68 12.24 -4.29
N ALA A 94 5.35 13.33 -4.97
CA ALA A 94 4.58 14.43 -4.39
C ALA A 94 3.18 13.97 -3.91
N TYR A 95 2.51 13.10 -4.68
CA TYR A 95 1.25 12.49 -4.28
C TYR A 95 1.41 11.72 -2.95
N GLY A 96 2.36 10.78 -2.87
CA GLY A 96 2.62 10.03 -1.64
C GLY A 96 2.94 10.91 -0.43
N TRP A 97 3.74 11.97 -0.64
CA TRP A 97 4.05 12.94 0.40
C TRP A 97 2.78 13.64 0.94
N THR A 98 1.98 14.20 0.03
CA THR A 98 0.78 14.97 0.39
C THR A 98 -0.27 14.12 1.10
N GLU A 99 -0.40 12.83 0.74
CA GLU A 99 -1.28 11.89 1.45
C GLU A 99 -0.93 11.77 2.93
N ILE A 100 0.36 11.53 3.25
CA ILE A 100 0.81 11.34 4.63
C ILE A 100 0.85 12.66 5.37
N ALA A 101 1.27 13.76 4.75
CA ALA A 101 1.23 15.09 5.34
C ALA A 101 -0.22 15.48 5.74
N GLY A 102 -1.20 15.21 4.88
CA GLY A 102 -2.61 15.44 5.16
C GLY A 102 -3.17 14.55 6.28
N LEU A 103 -2.73 13.29 6.37
CA LEU A 103 -3.09 12.39 7.47
C LEU A 103 -2.45 12.83 8.80
N LEU A 104 -1.18 13.23 8.79
CA LEU A 104 -0.49 13.78 9.97
C LEU A 104 -1.17 15.03 10.50
N SER A 105 -1.53 15.97 9.63
CA SER A 105 -2.25 17.18 9.99
C SER A 105 -3.59 16.86 10.66
N ARG A 106 -4.40 15.96 10.05
CA ARG A 106 -5.67 15.51 10.65
C ARG A 106 -5.48 14.77 11.97
N ALA A 107 -4.43 13.98 12.11
CA ALA A 107 -4.14 13.27 13.35
C ALA A 107 -3.75 14.21 14.50
N GLN A 108 -3.19 15.39 14.20
CA GLN A 108 -2.68 16.33 15.21
C GLN A 108 -3.64 17.45 15.55
N TYR A 109 -4.33 18.01 14.56
CA TYR A 109 -5.05 19.27 14.73
C TYR A 109 -6.58 19.12 14.69
N HIS A 110 -7.10 17.94 14.40
CA HIS A 110 -8.54 17.74 14.34
C HIS A 110 -9.14 17.57 15.75
N GLN A 111 -10.25 18.28 16.03
CA GLN A 111 -10.89 18.27 17.37
C GLN A 111 -11.71 17.00 17.65
N ASP A 112 -12.25 16.38 16.59
CA ASP A 112 -12.91 15.07 16.68
C ASP A 112 -11.87 13.93 16.80
N ASP A 113 -11.82 13.32 17.98
CA ASP A 113 -10.92 12.21 18.32
C ASP A 113 -11.11 10.98 17.44
N HIS A 114 -12.34 10.70 16.99
CA HIS A 114 -12.59 9.54 16.12
C HIS A 114 -11.93 9.75 14.76
N ARG A 115 -12.02 10.97 14.20
CA ARG A 115 -11.34 11.33 12.96
C ARG A 115 -9.83 11.32 13.11
N ALA A 116 -9.30 11.80 14.23
CA ALA A 116 -7.86 11.75 14.49
C ALA A 116 -7.35 10.30 14.61
N ARG A 117 -8.07 9.41 15.30
CA ARG A 117 -7.74 7.98 15.37
C ARG A 117 -7.79 7.30 14.01
N SER A 118 -8.84 7.57 13.22
CA SER A 118 -8.97 7.04 11.86
C SER A 118 -7.80 7.49 10.97
N ALA A 119 -7.41 8.78 11.02
CA ALA A 119 -6.26 9.27 10.27
C ALA A 119 -4.94 8.57 10.66
N ARG A 120 -4.72 8.28 11.95
CA ARG A 120 -3.55 7.51 12.40
C ARG A 120 -3.58 6.08 11.87
N ALA A 121 -4.74 5.42 11.93
CA ALA A 121 -4.90 4.06 11.42
C ALA A 121 -4.68 3.99 9.90
N ASP A 122 -5.20 4.96 9.15
CA ASP A 122 -5.02 5.07 7.70
C ASP A 122 -3.55 5.28 7.32
N MET A 123 -2.87 6.17 8.05
CA MET A 123 -1.43 6.40 7.88
C MET A 123 -0.65 5.10 8.15
N ALA A 124 -0.93 4.41 9.26
CA ALA A 124 -0.26 3.16 9.62
C ALA A 124 -0.43 2.09 8.53
N ARG A 125 -1.64 1.89 8.01
CA ARG A 125 -1.90 0.91 6.93
C ARG A 125 -1.12 1.23 5.65
N ARG A 126 -1.04 2.51 5.26
CA ARG A 126 -0.33 2.94 4.05
C ARG A 126 1.18 2.79 4.17
N ILE A 127 1.74 3.08 5.35
CA ILE A 127 3.16 2.89 5.63
C ILE A 127 3.50 1.41 5.69
N ASP A 128 2.69 0.61 6.39
CA ASP A 128 2.84 -0.85 6.46
C ASP A 128 2.80 -1.50 5.07
N THR A 129 1.89 -1.05 4.20
CA THR A 129 1.81 -1.50 2.79
C THR A 129 3.14 -1.25 2.08
N CYS A 130 3.76 -0.08 2.26
CA CYS A 130 5.06 0.21 1.68
C CYS A 130 6.17 -0.65 2.31
N THR A 131 6.24 -0.73 3.64
CA THR A 131 7.33 -1.46 4.28
C THR A 131 7.37 -2.95 3.92
N ARG A 132 6.22 -3.57 3.66
CA ARG A 132 6.16 -4.98 3.20
C ARG A 132 6.65 -5.21 1.77
N MET A 133 6.93 -4.17 1.00
CA MET A 133 7.46 -4.31 -0.37
C MET A 133 8.98 -4.46 -0.40
N ILE A 134 9.68 -4.07 0.67
CA ILE A 134 11.16 -4.03 0.73
C ILE A 134 11.72 -4.82 1.92
N LEU A 135 10.86 -5.53 2.66
CA LEU A 135 11.18 -6.45 3.75
C LEU A 135 10.84 -7.87 3.31
#